data_AF-W1XC01-F1
#
_entry.id   AF-W1XC01-F1
#
_cell.length_a   1.000
_cell.length_b   1.000
_cell.length_c   1.000
_cell.angle_alpha   90.00
_cell.angle_beta   90.00
_cell.angle_gamma   90.00
#
_symmetry.space_group_name_H-M   'P 1'
#
loop_
_entity.id
_entity.type
_entity.pdbx_description
1 polymer ?
#
loop_
_entity_poly.entity_id
_entity_poly.type
_entity_poly.pdbx_seq_one_letter_code
_entity_poly.pdbx_strand_id
1 'polypeptide(L)' 'MKKLAIAGALMLLAGCAEVENYNNVVKTPAPDWLAGYWQTKGPQSALVSPEAIG' A
#
# COMPACT_ATOMS: atom_id res chain seq x y z
N MET A 1 22.23 -14.45 -23.99
CA MET A 1 21.11 -15.00 -23.21
C MET A 1 21.16 -14.64 -21.72
N LYS A 2 22.29 -14.82 -21.00
CA LYS A 2 22.38 -14.49 -19.56
C LYS A 2 22.17 -13.01 -19.21
N LYS A 3 22.66 -12.08 -20.04
CA LYS A 3 22.51 -10.63 -19.83
C LYS A 3 21.06 -10.14 -19.92
N LEU A 4 20.26 -10.81 -20.75
CA LEU A 4 18.83 -10.49 -20.92
C LEU A 4 18.02 -10.92 -19.69
N ALA A 5 18.39 -12.04 -19.06
CA ALA A 5 17.75 -12.49 -17.82
C ALA A 5 17.99 -11.52 -16.65
N ILE A 6 19.20 -10.96 -16.53
CA ILE A 6 19.54 -10.00 -15.48
C ILE A 6 18.80 -8.66 -15.68
N ALA A 7 18.74 -8.17 -16.91
CA ALA A 7 17.97 -6.96 -17.24
C ALA A 7 16.47 -7.15 -16.95
N GLY A 8 15.91 -8.32 -17.26
CA GLY A 8 14.53 -8.67 -16.92
C GLY A 8 14.27 -8.69 -15.42
N ALA A 9 15.19 -9.26 -14.63
CA ALA A 9 15.07 -9.32 -13.16
C ALA A 9 15.10 -7.91 -12.53
N LEU A 10 15.93 -7.00 -13.05
CA LEU A 10 15.99 -5.62 -12.56
C LEU A 10 14.71 -4.82 -12.85
N MET A 11 14.08 -5.04 -14.02
CA MET A 11 12.81 -4.38 -14.34
C MET A 11 11.64 -4.87 -13.48
N LEU A 12 11.66 -6.12 -13.02
CA LEU A 12 10.65 -6.64 -12.09
C LEU A 12 10.74 -5.98 -10.70
N LEU A 13 11.94 -5.58 -10.27
CA LEU A 13 12.16 -4.91 -9.00
C LEU A 13 11.83 -3.40 -9.03
N ALA A 14 11.61 -2.83 -10.21
CA ALA A 14 11.24 -1.41 -10.38
C ALA A 14 9.77 -1.10 -10.00
N GLY A 15 9.01 -2.10 -9.53
CA GLY A 15 7.59 -1.94 -9.18
C GLY A 15 7.31 -1.14 -7.92
N CYS A 16 8.33 -0.86 -7.09
CA CYS A 16 8.20 -0.01 -5.91
C CYS A 16 8.95 1.30 -6.16
N ALA A 17 8.24 2.32 -6.65
CA ALA A 17 8.79 3.67 -6.67
C ALA A 17 8.94 4.15 -5.21
N GLU A 18 10.16 4.42 -4.78
CA GLU A 18 10.41 5.03 -3.49
C GLU A 18 9.75 6.42 -3.45
N VAL A 19 8.93 6.65 -2.43
CA VAL A 19 8.25 7.93 -2.21
C VAL A 19 8.96 8.64 -1.06
N GLU A 20 9.90 9.53 -1.40
CA GLU A 20 10.63 10.32 -0.40
C GLU A 20 9.78 11.45 0.18
N ASN A 21 8.80 11.95 -0.59
CA ASN A 21 7.91 13.03 -0.16
C ASN A 21 6.47 12.70 -0.55
N TYR A 22 5.62 12.52 0.46
CA TYR A 22 4.20 12.18 0.29
C TYR A 22 3.43 13.19 -0.57
N ASN A 23 3.80 14.47 -0.55
CA ASN A 23 3.14 15.50 -1.35
C ASN A 23 3.36 15.34 -2.85
N ASN A 24 4.38 14.56 -3.25
CA ASN A 24 4.65 14.26 -4.65
C ASN A 24 3.81 13.09 -5.18
N VAL A 25 3.04 12.42 -4.31
CA VAL A 25 2.18 11.29 -4.70
C VAL A 25 0.93 11.80 -5.41
N VAL A 26 0.62 11.20 -6.56
CA VAL A 26 -0.63 11.48 -7.29
C VAL A 26 -1.81 10.92 -6.48
N LYS A 27 -2.67 11.82 -6.00
CA LYS A 27 -3.91 11.43 -5.31
C LYS A 27 -4.90 10.80 -6.29
N THR A 28 -5.07 9.50 -6.18
CA THR A 28 -6.07 8.75 -6.96
C THR A 28 -7.45 8.89 -6.30
N PRO A 29 -8.52 9.24 -7.03
CA PRO A 29 -9.87 9.27 -6.48
C PRO A 29 -10.29 7.92 -5.90
N ALA A 30 -11.07 7.93 -4.83
CA ALA A 30 -11.61 6.70 -4.27
C ALA A 30 -12.62 6.08 -5.26
N PRO A 31 -12.59 4.76 -5.50
CA PRO A 31 -13.64 4.09 -6.27
C PRO A 31 -14.97 4.12 -5.51
N ASP A 32 -16.08 4.00 -6.24
CA ASP A 32 -17.44 4.18 -5.71
C ASP A 32 -17.77 3.31 -4.49
N TRP A 33 -17.19 2.11 -4.42
CA TRP A 33 -17.43 1.16 -3.34
C TRP A 33 -16.57 1.41 -2.08
N LEU A 34 -15.54 2.25 -2.18
CA LEU A 34 -14.58 2.49 -1.08
C LEU A 34 -14.83 3.81 -0.36
N ALA A 35 -15.53 4.76 -0.98
CA ALA A 35 -15.88 6.02 -0.34
C ALA A 35 -16.87 5.79 0.81
N GLY A 36 -16.49 6.18 2.03
CA GLY A 36 -17.35 6.04 3.20
C GLY A 36 -16.60 6.14 4.52
N TYR A 37 -17.32 5.89 5.61
CA TYR A 37 -16.74 5.74 6.95
C TYR A 37 -16.38 4.28 7.20
N TRP A 38 -15.20 4.07 7.77
CA TRP A 38 -14.67 2.76 8.11
C TRP A 38 -14.44 2.72 9.62
N GLN A 39 -14.81 1.60 10.24
CA GLN A 39 -14.55 1.37 11.67
C GLN A 39 -14.30 -0.11 11.91
N THR A 40 -13.37 -0.42 12.80
CA THR A 40 -13.16 -1.79 13.28
C THR A 40 -14.44 -2.37 13.86
N LYS A 41 -14.62 -3.67 13.67
CA LYS A 41 -15.74 -4.43 14.25
C LYS A 41 -15.16 -5.43 15.24
N GLY A 42 -15.27 -5.10 16.52
CA GLY A 42 -14.74 -5.92 17.62
C GLY A 42 -13.21 -5.82 17.80
N PRO A 43 -12.66 -6.62 18.72
CA PRO A 43 -11.24 -6.58 19.09
C PRO A 43 -10.31 -6.82 17.91
N GLN A 44 -9.27 -6.00 17.79
CA GLN A 44 -8.22 -6.16 16.77
C GLN A 44 -6.92 -6.57 17.46
N SER A 45 -6.41 -7.77 17.15
CA SER A 45 -5.20 -8.32 17.77
C SER A 45 -3.93 -7.50 17.48
N ALA A 46 -3.94 -6.68 16.43
CA ALA A 46 -2.85 -5.78 16.07
C ALA A 46 -2.88 -4.44 16.84
N LEU A 47 -3.95 -4.15 17.59
CA LEU A 47 -4.06 -2.94 18.40
C LEU A 47 -3.63 -3.20 19.84
N VAL A 48 -3.37 -2.12 20.57
CA VAL A 48 -2.77 -2.15 21.92
C VAL A 48 -3.66 -2.82 22.98
N SER A 49 -4.98 -2.89 22.77
CA SER A 49 -5.92 -3.59 23.65
C SER A 49 -7.18 -4.05 22.90
N PRO A 50 -8.00 -4.96 23.48
CA PRO A 50 -9.26 -5.42 22.89
C PRO A 50 -10.32 -4.32 22.68
N GLU A 51 -10.24 -3.22 23.43
CA GLU A 51 -11.17 -2.09 23.39
C GLU A 51 -10.78 -1.03 22.34
N ALA A 52 -9.60 -1.16 21.72
CA ALA A 52 -9.11 -0.19 20.76
C ALA A 52 -9.97 -0.14 19.48
N ILE A 53 -10.25 1.07 19.02
CA ILE A 53 -11.06 1.36 17.82
C ILE A 53 -10.15 2.03 16.78
N GLY A 54 -10.31 1.65 15.51
CA GLY A 54 -9.63 2.25 14.36
C GLY A 54 -10.54 2.35 13.15
#